data_AF-V9L1Y5-F1
#
_entry.id   AF-V9L1Y5-F1
#
_cell.length_a   1.000
_cell.length_b   1.000
_cell.length_c   1.000
_cell.angle_alpha   90.00
_cell.angle_beta   90.00
_cell.angle_gamma   90.00
#
_symmetry.space_group_name_H-M   'P 1'
#
loop_
_entity.id
_entity.type
_entity.pdbx_description
1 polymer ?
#
loop_
_entity_poly.entity_id
_entity_poly.type
_entity_poly.pdbx_seq_one_letter_code
_entity_poly.pdbx_strand_id
1 'polypeptide(L)'
;MEDFNLHYRFLNWRRRIREIREVRAVHYQERYKRILVDGDILSYHGNSDEVGCYIAPRPLNKENNYFEVCIVDTGVRGTIAVGLVPQYYKLDYQPGWLPHSVAYHADDGKLFNGNGLGQQFGPKCFTGDRIGCGIYIESFDRGMATVFFTRNGKEIGSVVLAVSPDGLFPAVGMHSLGEEVRIDLQAEWGRDEDDSVMMVDSHEDEWGRLHDVKVCGTLLEYVGKGKSIMDVGLAQARHALSTRSHYFEVEIIDPGEKCYIALGLARKDYPKNRHPGWSRGSVAYHADDGKIFQGSGVGDPFGPRCYKGDIMGCGIMFPRDYTLDSEGDSDECIEGAEIKPKQPPPQQQQQQQPPHQVTPQQLQIFGHDPGL
;
A
#
# COMPACT_ATOMS: atom_id res chain seq x y z
N MET A 1 71.82 -10.47 -1.65
CA MET A 1 71.23 -9.17 -2.04
C MET A 1 69.80 -9.31 -2.60
N GLU A 2 69.30 -10.51 -2.89
CA GLU A 2 67.97 -10.71 -3.49
C GLU A 2 66.81 -10.74 -2.47
N ASP A 3 67.05 -11.15 -1.22
CA ASP A 3 66.00 -11.26 -0.19
C ASP A 3 65.45 -9.92 0.31
N PHE A 4 66.28 -8.87 0.34
CA PHE A 4 65.84 -7.52 0.71
C PHE A 4 64.84 -6.93 -0.31
N ASN A 5 64.94 -7.33 -1.57
CA ASN A 5 64.09 -6.84 -2.65
C ASN A 5 62.70 -7.53 -2.63
N LEU A 6 62.64 -8.82 -2.24
CA LEU A 6 61.38 -9.54 -2.06
C LEU A 6 60.57 -8.96 -0.89
N HIS A 7 61.21 -8.68 0.25
CA HIS A 7 60.54 -8.12 1.43
C HIS A 7 59.94 -6.73 1.13
N TYR A 8 60.67 -5.85 0.44
CA TYR A 8 60.16 -4.54 0.02
C TYR A 8 59.00 -4.65 -0.98
N ARG A 9 59.05 -5.60 -1.92
CA ARG A 9 57.95 -5.85 -2.87
C ARG A 9 56.70 -6.39 -2.16
N PHE A 10 56.84 -7.25 -1.16
CA PHE A 10 55.73 -7.74 -0.34
C PHE A 10 55.11 -6.66 0.56
N LEU A 11 55.92 -5.78 1.16
CA LEU A 11 55.45 -4.64 1.94
C LEU A 11 54.70 -3.62 1.07
N ASN A 12 55.22 -3.32 -0.13
CA ASN A 12 54.55 -2.44 -1.09
C ASN A 12 53.27 -3.07 -1.63
N TRP A 13 53.25 -4.38 -1.87
CA TRP A 13 52.04 -5.11 -2.26
C TRP A 13 50.97 -5.08 -1.16
N ARG A 14 51.36 -5.31 0.10
CA ARG A 14 50.43 -5.23 1.25
C ARG A 14 49.91 -3.82 1.50
N ARG A 15 50.75 -2.78 1.36
CA ARG A 15 50.31 -1.39 1.43
C ARG A 15 49.33 -1.06 0.31
N ARG A 16 49.63 -1.48 -0.93
CA ARG A 16 48.77 -1.26 -2.09
C ARG A 16 47.44 -2.04 -2.00
N ILE A 17 47.43 -3.25 -1.44
CA ILE A 17 46.19 -3.99 -1.14
C ILE A 17 45.40 -3.29 -0.02
N ARG A 18 46.08 -2.81 1.03
CA ARG A 18 45.42 -2.07 2.11
C ARG A 18 44.84 -0.76 1.59
N GLU A 19 45.56 0.01 0.78
CA GLU A 19 45.06 1.20 0.09
C GLU A 19 43.89 0.87 -0.86
N ILE A 20 43.97 -0.19 -1.67
CA ILE A 20 42.85 -0.60 -2.53
C ILE A 20 41.63 -1.01 -1.70
N ARG A 21 41.83 -1.70 -0.57
CA ARG A 21 40.77 -2.09 0.35
C ARG A 21 40.19 -0.89 1.11
N GLU A 22 41.01 0.06 1.54
CA GLU A 22 40.59 1.30 2.19
C GLU A 22 39.85 2.22 1.20
N VAL A 23 40.38 2.38 -0.01
CA VAL A 23 39.70 3.10 -1.11
C VAL A 23 38.35 2.43 -1.41
N ARG A 24 38.29 1.10 -1.59
CA ARG A 24 37.03 0.39 -1.80
C ARG A 24 36.09 0.49 -0.59
N ALA A 25 36.60 0.44 0.65
CA ALA A 25 35.79 0.56 1.86
C ALA A 25 35.18 1.97 2.00
N VAL A 26 35.90 3.03 1.62
CA VAL A 26 35.38 4.40 1.58
C VAL A 26 34.30 4.58 0.51
N HIS A 27 34.35 3.82 -0.59
CA HIS A 27 33.35 3.91 -1.66
C HIS A 27 31.98 3.29 -1.29
N TYR A 28 31.90 2.48 -0.22
CA TYR A 28 30.69 1.77 0.19
C TYR A 28 30.25 2.09 1.63
N GLN A 29 30.48 3.33 2.08
CA GLN A 29 29.86 3.84 3.31
C GLN A 29 28.64 4.68 2.95
N GLU A 30 27.62 4.60 3.81
CA GLU A 30 26.50 5.54 3.77
C GLU A 30 27.00 6.97 3.94
N ARG A 31 26.35 7.90 3.25
CA ARG A 31 26.69 9.33 3.30
C ARG A 31 25.44 10.09 3.69
N TYR A 32 25.50 10.86 4.76
CA TYR A 32 24.36 11.66 5.17
C TYR A 32 24.75 12.99 5.82
N LYS A 33 23.81 13.92 5.82
CA LYS A 33 23.92 15.20 6.52
C LYS A 33 22.54 15.57 7.06
N ARG A 34 22.48 16.04 8.31
CA ARG A 34 21.24 16.47 9.00
C ARG A 34 20.15 15.40 9.02
N ILE A 35 20.57 14.14 9.03
CA ILE A 35 19.73 12.95 9.24
C ILE A 35 20.42 12.14 10.33
N LEU A 36 19.65 11.71 11.32
CA LEU A 36 20.07 10.69 12.28
C LEU A 36 19.73 9.33 11.68
N VAL A 37 20.66 8.39 11.81
CA VAL A 37 20.52 7.02 11.32
C VAL A 37 20.57 6.09 12.53
N ASP A 38 19.48 5.36 12.78
CA ASP A 38 19.39 4.32 13.81
C ASP A 38 18.87 3.03 13.17
N GLY A 39 19.79 2.15 12.78
CA GLY A 39 19.47 0.96 12.01
C GLY A 39 18.89 1.30 10.65
N ASP A 40 17.62 0.94 10.44
CA ASP A 40 16.82 1.23 9.24
C ASP A 40 15.97 2.50 9.37
N ILE A 41 15.99 3.18 10.51
CA ILE A 41 15.27 4.43 10.74
C ILE A 41 16.16 5.62 10.39
N LEU A 42 15.59 6.52 9.58
CA LEU A 42 16.17 7.80 9.21
C LEU A 42 15.26 8.90 9.78
N SER A 43 15.82 9.78 10.62
CA SER A 43 15.05 10.89 11.21
C SER A 43 15.71 12.22 10.90
N TYR A 44 14.92 13.22 10.52
CA TYR A 44 15.42 14.56 10.21
C TYR A 44 16.03 15.22 11.45
N HIS A 45 17.23 15.79 11.28
CA HIS A 45 17.98 16.44 12.35
C HIS A 45 18.70 17.70 11.82
N GLY A 46 17.95 18.57 11.14
CA GLY A 46 18.39 19.89 10.71
C GLY A 46 17.53 21.01 11.31
N ASN A 47 17.88 22.26 11.02
CA ASN A 47 17.09 23.44 11.42
C ASN A 47 16.03 23.82 10.37
N SER A 48 15.19 24.82 10.66
CA SER A 48 13.96 25.12 9.89
C SER A 48 14.09 25.41 8.38
N ASP A 49 15.29 25.55 7.82
CA ASP A 49 15.51 25.84 6.39
C ASP A 49 16.54 24.90 5.73
N GLU A 50 17.03 23.92 6.46
CA GLU A 50 18.15 23.11 6.03
C GLU A 50 17.71 21.78 5.40
N VAL A 51 18.20 21.43 4.21
CA VAL A 51 17.92 20.09 3.68
C VAL A 51 18.83 19.06 4.35
N GLY A 52 18.24 17.95 4.79
CA GLY A 52 18.91 16.71 5.14
C GLY A 52 18.84 15.71 3.99
N CYS A 53 19.89 14.94 3.80
CA CYS A 53 19.99 13.95 2.72
C CYS A 53 20.82 12.77 3.19
N TYR A 54 20.36 11.57 2.87
CA TYR A 54 20.97 10.27 3.13
C TYR A 54 21.13 9.56 1.80
N ILE A 55 22.29 8.91 1.62
CA ILE A 55 22.64 8.11 0.45
C ILE A 55 23.13 6.76 0.97
N ALA A 56 22.49 5.70 0.48
CA ALA A 56 22.81 4.33 0.85
C ALA A 56 24.25 3.94 0.44
N PRO A 57 24.85 2.93 1.09
CA PRO A 57 26.24 2.55 0.86
C PRO A 57 26.50 1.88 -0.50
N ARG A 58 25.47 1.33 -1.18
CA ARG A 58 25.64 0.59 -2.44
C ARG A 58 24.68 1.10 -3.52
N PRO A 59 25.10 1.11 -4.78
CA PRO A 59 24.18 1.39 -5.88
C PRO A 59 23.27 0.20 -6.13
N LEU A 60 22.13 0.47 -6.76
CA LEU A 60 21.29 -0.58 -7.31
C LEU A 60 22.05 -1.33 -8.42
N ASN A 61 21.76 -2.62 -8.55
CA ASN A 61 22.33 -3.54 -9.53
C ASN A 61 21.26 -4.53 -10.01
N LYS A 62 21.59 -5.48 -10.87
CA LYS A 62 20.59 -6.44 -11.42
C LYS A 62 19.95 -7.32 -10.35
N GLU A 63 20.68 -7.68 -9.30
CA GLU A 63 20.22 -8.56 -8.23
C GLU A 63 19.47 -7.80 -7.12
N ASN A 64 19.77 -6.52 -6.94
CA ASN A 64 19.11 -5.62 -6.02
C ASN A 64 18.82 -4.30 -6.73
N ASN A 65 17.72 -4.27 -7.47
CA ASN A 65 17.31 -3.20 -8.37
C ASN A 65 16.15 -2.35 -7.83
N TYR A 66 15.73 -2.57 -6.58
CA TYR A 66 14.56 -1.92 -5.98
C TYR A 66 14.79 -1.71 -4.48
N PHE A 67 14.22 -0.64 -3.92
CA PHE A 67 14.19 -0.41 -2.48
C PHE A 67 12.91 0.34 -2.12
N GLU A 68 12.49 0.23 -0.85
CA GLU A 68 11.32 0.94 -0.33
C GLU A 68 11.66 1.85 0.84
N VAL A 69 10.82 2.87 1.02
CA VAL A 69 10.88 3.81 2.14
C VAL A 69 9.47 3.96 2.69
N CYS A 70 9.26 3.51 3.93
CA CYS A 70 8.02 3.67 4.65
C CYS A 70 8.05 4.99 5.45
N ILE A 71 7.04 5.84 5.25
CA ILE A 71 6.93 7.10 5.99
C ILE A 71 6.41 6.82 7.40
N VAL A 72 7.27 6.97 8.40
CA VAL A 72 6.92 6.80 9.81
C VAL A 72 6.24 8.06 10.35
N ASP A 73 6.77 9.23 9.99
CA ASP A 73 6.17 10.53 10.30
C ASP A 73 6.47 11.54 9.18
N THR A 74 5.45 12.26 8.71
CA THR A 74 5.60 13.35 7.73
C THR A 74 6.23 14.60 8.32
N GLY A 75 6.35 14.70 9.63
CA GLY A 75 6.76 15.92 10.31
C GLY A 75 5.85 17.11 9.97
N VAL A 76 6.42 18.32 10.00
CA VAL A 76 5.67 19.57 9.82
C VAL A 76 5.21 19.78 8.38
N ARG A 77 6.02 19.41 7.38
CA ARG A 77 5.77 19.73 5.96
C ARG A 77 5.62 18.51 5.05
N GLY A 78 6.02 17.32 5.47
CA GLY A 78 6.00 16.12 4.62
C GLY A 78 6.98 16.17 3.44
N THR A 79 7.99 17.03 3.51
CA THR A 79 8.99 17.30 2.46
C THR A 79 10.05 16.20 2.39
N ILE A 80 9.57 14.97 2.21
CA ILE A 80 10.36 13.75 2.09
C ILE A 80 10.50 13.41 0.61
N ALA A 81 11.74 13.20 0.15
CA ALA A 81 12.03 12.79 -1.22
C ALA A 81 12.70 11.42 -1.22
N VAL A 82 12.24 10.53 -2.10
CA VAL A 82 12.80 9.17 -2.26
C VAL A 82 13.24 9.01 -3.70
N GLY A 83 14.46 8.53 -3.93
CA GLY A 83 14.94 8.34 -5.30
C GLY A 83 16.37 7.87 -5.43
N LEU A 84 16.96 8.17 -6.58
CA LEU A 84 18.29 7.73 -6.97
C LEU A 84 19.20 8.90 -7.30
N VAL A 85 20.43 8.83 -6.80
CA VAL A 85 21.46 9.87 -6.96
C VAL A 85 22.81 9.27 -7.36
N PRO A 86 23.70 10.03 -8.02
CA PRO A 86 25.08 9.60 -8.26
C PRO A 86 25.89 9.53 -6.97
N GLN A 87 26.97 8.74 -6.98
CA GLN A 87 27.84 8.50 -5.81
C GLN A 87 28.24 9.77 -5.05
N TYR A 88 28.55 10.85 -5.76
CA TYR A 88 29.04 12.12 -5.19
C TYR A 88 27.98 13.22 -5.17
N TYR A 89 26.73 12.85 -4.92
CA TYR A 89 25.66 13.83 -4.72
C TYR A 89 25.93 14.72 -3.51
N LYS A 90 25.46 15.97 -3.58
CA LYS A 90 25.58 16.95 -2.50
C LYS A 90 24.49 16.68 -1.45
N LEU A 91 24.89 16.63 -0.19
CA LEU A 91 24.01 16.22 0.93
C LEU A 91 23.14 17.36 1.49
N ASP A 92 23.20 18.54 0.90
CA ASP A 92 22.41 19.74 1.24
C ASP A 92 21.34 20.06 0.19
N TYR A 93 21.04 19.09 -0.69
CA TYR A 93 19.99 19.17 -1.71
C TYR A 93 19.10 17.93 -1.64
N GLN A 94 17.81 18.11 -1.93
CA GLN A 94 16.89 17.00 -2.05
C GLN A 94 17.26 16.14 -3.26
N PRO A 95 17.17 14.81 -3.18
CA PRO A 95 17.23 13.94 -4.35
C PRO A 95 16.33 14.45 -5.48
N GLY A 96 16.80 14.36 -6.72
CA GLY A 96 16.10 14.87 -7.91
C GLY A 96 16.33 16.35 -8.24
N TRP A 97 16.89 17.17 -7.35
CA TRP A 97 17.10 18.61 -7.64
C TRP A 97 18.34 18.92 -8.48
N LEU A 98 19.40 18.11 -8.35
CA LEU A 98 20.66 18.28 -9.08
C LEU A 98 20.82 17.27 -10.23
N PRO A 99 21.58 17.58 -11.30
CA PRO A 99 21.73 16.71 -12.47
C PRO A 99 22.08 15.26 -12.15
N HIS A 100 21.66 14.35 -13.05
CA HIS A 100 21.88 12.90 -12.95
C HIS A 100 21.21 12.22 -11.75
N SER A 101 20.24 12.89 -11.12
CA SER A 101 19.41 12.30 -10.06
C SER A 101 17.94 12.34 -10.42
N VAL A 102 17.16 11.50 -9.75
CA VAL A 102 15.71 11.47 -9.87
C VAL A 102 15.10 11.17 -8.51
N ALA A 103 13.96 11.78 -8.20
CA ALA A 103 13.21 11.46 -6.99
C ALA A 103 11.73 11.77 -7.11
N TYR A 104 10.96 11.03 -6.35
CA TYR A 104 9.56 11.28 -6.07
C TYR A 104 9.43 12.00 -4.73
N HIS A 105 8.70 13.11 -4.71
CA HIS A 105 8.55 13.97 -3.53
C HIS A 105 7.16 13.77 -2.92
N ALA A 106 7.12 13.42 -1.62
CA ALA A 106 5.92 13.01 -0.91
C ALA A 106 4.92 14.16 -0.71
N ASP A 107 5.40 15.38 -0.49
CA ASP A 107 4.59 16.56 -0.15
C ASP A 107 3.73 17.05 -1.32
N ASP A 108 4.18 16.89 -2.56
CA ASP A 108 3.46 17.36 -3.75
C ASP A 108 3.17 16.28 -4.79
N GLY A 109 3.71 15.08 -4.62
CA GLY A 109 3.54 13.95 -5.53
C GLY A 109 4.21 14.16 -6.89
N LYS A 110 5.21 15.04 -6.97
CA LYS A 110 5.91 15.32 -8.22
C LYS A 110 7.19 14.52 -8.36
N LEU A 111 7.59 14.36 -9.62
CA LEU A 111 8.87 13.81 -10.02
C LEU A 111 9.85 14.96 -10.27
N PHE A 112 11.04 14.88 -9.68
CA PHE A 112 12.16 15.77 -9.92
C PHE A 112 13.29 14.96 -10.55
N ASN A 113 13.81 15.38 -11.70
CA ASN A 113 14.74 14.59 -12.52
C ASN A 113 16.00 15.37 -12.92
N GLY A 114 16.59 16.07 -11.97
CA GLY A 114 17.86 16.78 -12.10
C GLY A 114 17.73 18.29 -12.23
N ASN A 115 16.56 18.82 -11.87
CA ASN A 115 16.30 20.25 -11.77
C ASN A 115 15.29 20.50 -10.64
N GLY A 116 15.26 21.71 -10.10
CA GLY A 116 14.35 22.10 -9.02
C GLY A 116 12.88 22.31 -9.46
N LEU A 117 12.50 21.89 -10.67
CA LEU A 117 11.14 22.04 -11.20
C LEU A 117 10.45 20.68 -11.29
N GLY A 118 9.62 20.38 -10.29
CA GLY A 118 8.88 19.13 -10.24
C GLY A 118 7.81 19.03 -11.33
N GLN A 119 7.62 17.83 -11.88
CA GLN A 119 6.60 17.50 -12.86
C GLN A 119 5.49 16.67 -12.20
N GLN A 120 4.23 16.92 -12.56
CA GLN A 120 3.12 16.11 -12.06
C GLN A 120 3.34 14.63 -12.43
N PHE A 121 3.31 13.75 -11.43
CA PHE A 121 3.66 12.35 -11.63
C PHE A 121 2.74 11.41 -10.86
N GLY A 122 2.53 11.65 -9.57
CA GLY A 122 1.70 10.80 -8.72
C GLY A 122 0.95 11.55 -7.62
N PRO A 123 0.25 10.83 -6.74
CA PRO A 123 -0.46 11.39 -5.60
C PRO A 123 0.42 11.56 -4.35
N LYS A 124 0.30 12.69 -3.63
CA LYS A 124 1.00 12.95 -2.36
C LYS A 124 0.97 11.77 -1.39
N CYS A 125 2.07 11.56 -0.66
CA CYS A 125 2.22 10.51 0.35
C CYS A 125 2.11 11.08 1.77
N PHE A 126 1.67 10.24 2.69
CA PHE A 126 1.43 10.55 4.10
C PHE A 126 2.02 9.45 5.00
N THR A 127 1.98 9.67 6.31
CA THR A 127 2.36 8.67 7.30
C THR A 127 1.68 7.32 7.03
N GLY A 128 2.48 6.25 6.99
CA GLY A 128 2.07 4.89 6.66
C GLY A 128 2.24 4.51 5.18
N ASP A 129 2.37 5.46 4.26
CA ASP A 129 2.64 5.13 2.86
C ASP A 129 4.08 4.60 2.68
N ARG A 130 4.23 3.64 1.76
CA ARG A 130 5.50 3.10 1.28
C ARG A 130 5.79 3.65 -0.10
N ILE A 131 6.93 4.30 -0.28
CA ILE A 131 7.41 4.76 -1.58
C ILE A 131 8.52 3.82 -2.02
N GLY A 132 8.32 3.11 -3.13
CA GLY A 132 9.37 2.31 -3.74
C GLY A 132 10.04 3.03 -4.90
N CYS A 133 11.30 2.72 -5.13
CA CYS A 133 12.07 3.22 -6.25
C CYS A 133 12.98 2.13 -6.78
N GLY A 134 12.96 1.91 -8.09
CA GLY A 134 13.78 0.87 -8.71
C GLY A 134 14.19 1.19 -10.13
N ILE A 135 15.08 0.36 -10.65
CA ILE A 135 15.54 0.39 -12.03
C ILE A 135 15.06 -0.89 -12.71
N TYR A 136 14.44 -0.76 -13.88
CA TYR A 136 14.08 -1.92 -14.69
C TYR A 136 15.33 -2.73 -15.06
N ILE A 137 15.32 -4.05 -14.84
CA ILE A 137 16.49 -4.92 -15.02
C ILE A 137 17.02 -4.83 -16.45
N GLU A 138 16.13 -4.69 -17.44
CA GLU A 138 16.47 -4.56 -18.87
C GLU A 138 17.27 -3.28 -19.18
N SER A 139 17.24 -2.29 -18.28
CA SER A 139 17.99 -1.04 -18.41
C SER A 139 19.50 -1.26 -18.29
N PHE A 140 19.92 -2.23 -17.46
CA PHE A 140 21.33 -2.54 -17.23
C PHE A 140 22.05 -3.04 -18.49
N ASP A 141 21.31 -3.61 -19.46
CA ASP A 141 21.88 -4.04 -20.74
C ASP A 141 21.88 -2.94 -21.82
N ARG A 142 21.16 -1.83 -21.59
CA ARG A 142 20.93 -0.76 -22.58
C ARG A 142 21.78 0.50 -22.34
N GLY A 143 22.45 0.60 -21.21
CA GLY A 143 23.31 1.74 -20.84
C GLY A 143 22.57 3.03 -20.49
N MET A 144 21.23 3.01 -20.44
CA MET A 144 20.38 4.09 -19.94
C MET A 144 19.44 3.55 -18.86
N ALA A 145 19.35 4.23 -17.73
CA ALA A 145 18.51 3.82 -16.61
C ALA A 145 17.04 4.20 -16.84
N THR A 146 16.14 3.22 -16.88
CA THR A 146 14.71 3.47 -16.73
C THR A 146 14.33 3.26 -15.27
N VAL A 147 14.05 4.36 -14.58
CA VAL A 147 13.70 4.38 -13.15
C VAL A 147 12.19 4.40 -13.01
N PHE A 148 11.65 3.53 -12.17
CA PHE A 148 10.23 3.50 -11.82
C PHE A 148 10.03 3.79 -10.34
N PHE A 149 8.83 4.24 -10.00
CA PHE A 149 8.43 4.48 -8.62
C PHE A 149 7.12 3.76 -8.33
N THR A 150 7.00 3.27 -7.11
CA THR A 150 5.78 2.65 -6.60
C THR A 150 5.27 3.42 -5.39
N ARG A 151 3.96 3.29 -5.13
CA ARG A 151 3.36 3.62 -3.86
C ARG A 151 2.57 2.42 -3.39
N ASN A 152 2.92 1.93 -2.20
CA ASN A 152 2.31 0.76 -1.58
C ASN A 152 2.28 -0.43 -2.55
N GLY A 153 3.45 -0.80 -3.07
CA GLY A 153 3.62 -1.89 -4.03
C GLY A 153 3.15 -1.60 -5.47
N LYS A 154 2.32 -0.58 -5.71
CA LYS A 154 1.78 -0.28 -7.04
C LYS A 154 2.61 0.75 -7.79
N GLU A 155 3.02 0.44 -9.02
CA GLU A 155 3.74 1.39 -9.89
C GLU A 155 2.89 2.65 -10.17
N ILE A 156 3.50 3.81 -9.91
CA ILE A 156 2.96 5.15 -10.21
C ILE A 156 3.32 5.51 -11.65
N GLY A 157 4.54 5.20 -12.05
CA GLY A 157 5.07 5.46 -13.39
C GLY A 157 6.59 5.29 -13.44
N SER A 158 7.17 5.62 -14.59
CA SER A 158 8.60 5.53 -14.85
C SER A 158 9.15 6.69 -15.68
N VAL A 159 10.47 6.86 -15.64
CA VAL A 159 11.22 7.90 -16.36
C VAL A 159 12.56 7.35 -16.83
N VAL A 160 12.96 7.74 -18.04
CA VAL A 160 14.27 7.39 -18.59
C VAL A 160 15.28 8.47 -18.23
N LEU A 161 16.39 8.07 -17.62
CA LEU A 161 17.55 8.91 -17.39
C LEU A 161 18.65 8.56 -18.39
N ALA A 162 19.22 9.57 -19.03
CA ALA A 162 20.37 9.44 -19.92
C ALA A 162 21.69 9.24 -19.13
N VAL A 163 21.69 8.28 -18.21
CA VAL A 163 22.84 7.90 -17.37
C VAL A 163 22.89 6.38 -17.26
N SER A 164 24.09 5.84 -17.02
CA SER A 164 24.26 4.42 -16.73
C SER A 164 23.49 4.05 -15.46
N PRO A 165 22.75 2.92 -15.44
CA PRO A 165 22.12 2.41 -14.23
C PRO A 165 23.15 1.95 -13.19
N ASP A 166 24.31 1.48 -13.64
CA ASP A 166 25.45 1.17 -12.78
C ASP A 166 26.01 2.47 -12.17
N GLY A 167 25.69 2.72 -10.90
CA GLY A 167 26.17 3.89 -10.15
C GLY A 167 25.08 4.84 -9.64
N LEU A 168 23.82 4.43 -9.71
CA LEU A 168 22.70 5.11 -9.06
C LEU A 168 22.46 4.52 -7.66
N PHE A 169 22.53 5.38 -6.65
CA PHE A 169 22.41 5.02 -5.23
C PHE A 169 21.04 5.41 -4.68
N PRO A 170 20.38 4.52 -3.91
CA PRO A 170 19.22 4.88 -3.11
C PRO A 170 19.49 6.10 -2.23
N ALA A 171 18.58 7.05 -2.24
CA ALA A 171 18.69 8.26 -1.44
C ALA A 171 17.32 8.71 -0.91
N VAL A 172 17.39 9.26 0.30
CA VAL A 172 16.26 9.86 1.00
C VAL A 172 16.64 11.29 1.38
N GLY A 173 15.77 12.25 1.13
CA GLY A 173 15.95 13.61 1.61
C GLY A 173 14.75 14.08 2.44
N MET A 174 15.03 14.99 3.36
CA MET A 174 14.10 15.51 4.37
C MET A 174 14.37 17.01 4.57
N HIS A 175 13.33 17.78 4.88
CA HIS A 175 13.42 19.24 5.00
C HIS A 175 12.46 19.84 6.04
N SER A 176 11.90 19.03 6.94
CA SER A 176 11.13 19.57 8.07
C SER A 176 11.23 18.75 9.35
N LEU A 177 11.06 19.44 10.48
CA LEU A 177 11.10 18.84 11.81
C LEU A 177 10.06 17.73 11.95
N GLY A 178 10.46 16.62 12.57
CA GLY A 178 9.60 15.46 12.81
C GLY A 178 9.52 14.48 11.64
N GLU A 179 10.13 14.77 10.48
CA GLU A 179 10.18 13.79 9.39
C GLU A 179 11.00 12.57 9.80
N GLU A 180 10.40 11.39 9.65
CA GLU A 180 11.01 10.11 9.97
C GLU A 180 10.54 9.05 8.97
N VAL A 181 11.47 8.22 8.50
CA VAL A 181 11.17 7.09 7.61
C VAL A 181 11.93 5.84 8.01
N ARG A 182 11.42 4.69 7.58
CA ARG A 182 12.13 3.41 7.62
C ARG A 182 12.53 3.02 6.21
N ILE A 183 13.82 2.76 5.98
CA ILE A 183 14.34 2.36 4.67
C ILE A 183 14.55 0.84 4.60
N ASP A 184 14.01 0.21 3.56
CA ASP A 184 14.26 -1.19 3.24
C ASP A 184 15.04 -1.30 1.93
N LEU A 185 16.35 -1.57 2.05
CA LEU A 185 17.27 -1.77 0.92
C LEU A 185 17.25 -3.19 0.36
N GLN A 186 16.45 -4.10 0.92
CA GLN A 186 16.30 -5.48 0.47
C GLN A 186 14.89 -5.78 -0.05
N ALA A 187 14.06 -4.75 -0.20
CA ALA A 187 12.73 -4.89 -0.75
C ALA A 187 12.80 -5.52 -2.14
N GLU A 188 11.91 -6.47 -2.40
CA GLU A 188 11.79 -7.12 -3.70
C GLU A 188 10.57 -6.56 -4.43
N TRP A 189 10.73 -6.26 -5.72
CA TRP A 189 9.63 -5.87 -6.59
C TRP A 189 9.42 -6.93 -7.66
N GLY A 190 8.49 -7.85 -7.39
CA GLY A 190 7.99 -8.79 -8.38
C GLY A 190 7.04 -8.09 -9.33
N ARG A 191 7.38 -8.03 -10.63
CA ARG A 191 6.32 -8.00 -11.65
C ARG A 191 5.59 -9.33 -11.55
N ASP A 192 4.27 -9.31 -11.67
CA ASP A 192 3.33 -10.45 -11.57
C ASP A 192 3.57 -11.60 -12.60
N GLU A 193 4.81 -12.02 -12.84
CA GLU A 193 5.16 -13.12 -13.74
C GLU A 193 5.71 -14.36 -12.99
N ASP A 194 5.81 -14.32 -11.65
CA ASP A 194 6.13 -15.49 -10.83
C ASP A 194 5.01 -15.78 -9.81
N ASP A 195 3.81 -16.04 -10.32
CA ASP A 195 2.72 -16.73 -9.62
C ASP A 195 3.19 -18.14 -9.20
N SER A 196 3.96 -18.29 -8.12
CA SER A 196 4.28 -19.61 -7.53
C SER A 196 4.80 -19.63 -6.09
N VAL A 197 5.14 -18.50 -5.44
CA VAL A 197 5.66 -18.54 -4.07
C VAL A 197 4.91 -17.57 -3.17
N MET A 198 3.89 -18.10 -2.50
CA MET A 198 3.27 -17.63 -1.24
C MET A 198 3.70 -16.23 -0.79
N MET A 199 3.02 -15.20 -1.30
CA MET A 199 3.15 -13.84 -0.77
C MET A 199 2.60 -13.82 0.67
N VAL A 200 3.36 -13.23 1.58
CA VAL A 200 2.83 -12.76 2.86
C VAL A 200 2.35 -11.35 2.58
N ASP A 201 1.11 -11.26 2.12
CA ASP A 201 0.46 -10.01 1.79
C ASP A 201 0.49 -9.12 3.03
N SER A 202 1.18 -7.99 2.98
CA SER A 202 0.92 -6.93 3.94
C SER A 202 -0.49 -6.40 3.63
N HIS A 203 -1.53 -7.02 4.19
CA HIS A 203 -2.97 -6.76 3.97
C HIS A 203 -3.43 -5.32 4.31
N GLU A 204 -2.50 -4.39 4.56
CA GLU A 204 -2.77 -2.97 4.82
C GLU A 204 -3.43 -2.27 3.62
N ASP A 205 -3.13 -2.71 2.39
CA ASP A 205 -3.66 -2.11 1.17
C ASP A 205 -5.05 -2.63 0.77
N GLU A 206 -5.59 -3.63 1.48
CA GLU A 206 -6.93 -4.16 1.19
C GLU A 206 -8.05 -3.20 1.59
N TRP A 207 -7.84 -2.36 2.62
CA TRP A 207 -8.90 -1.53 3.20
C TRP A 207 -8.96 -0.13 2.56
N GLY A 208 -10.15 0.27 2.12
CA GLY A 208 -10.36 1.48 1.30
C GLY A 208 -11.16 2.58 2.00
N ARG A 209 -12.22 2.20 2.73
CA ARG A 209 -13.04 3.14 3.51
C ARG A 209 -12.97 2.76 4.97
N LEU A 210 -12.34 3.61 5.76
CA LEU A 210 -12.23 3.48 7.21
C LEU A 210 -13.02 4.59 7.90
N HIS A 211 -13.73 4.23 8.97
CA HIS A 211 -14.40 5.16 9.87
C HIS A 211 -14.25 4.62 11.28
N ASP A 212 -13.63 5.39 12.18
CA ASP A 212 -13.40 5.01 13.57
C ASP A 212 -12.72 3.63 13.76
N VAL A 213 -11.95 3.21 12.73
CA VAL A 213 -11.12 2.01 12.69
C VAL A 213 -9.74 2.40 12.14
N LYS A 214 -8.69 1.88 12.76
CA LYS A 214 -7.29 2.01 12.34
C LYS A 214 -6.80 0.66 11.81
N VAL A 215 -5.97 0.68 10.76
CA VAL A 215 -5.32 -0.51 10.20
C VAL A 215 -3.84 -0.47 10.60
N CYS A 216 -3.30 -1.60 11.08
CA CYS A 216 -1.87 -1.80 11.35
C CYS A 216 -1.49 -3.22 10.93
N GLY A 217 -0.82 -3.38 9.79
CA GLY A 217 -0.62 -4.69 9.18
C GLY A 217 -1.96 -5.32 8.79
N THR A 218 -2.21 -6.51 9.33
CA THR A 218 -3.48 -7.24 9.20
C THR A 218 -4.49 -6.89 10.30
N LEU A 219 -4.10 -6.08 11.28
CA LEU A 219 -4.92 -5.75 12.45
C LEU A 219 -5.87 -4.60 12.16
N LEU A 220 -7.16 -4.82 12.40
CA LEU A 220 -8.17 -3.78 12.47
C LEU A 220 -8.45 -3.43 13.93
N GLU A 221 -8.18 -2.18 14.31
CA GLU A 221 -8.39 -1.67 15.67
C GLU A 221 -9.52 -0.64 15.68
N TYR A 222 -10.57 -0.87 16.48
CA TYR A 222 -11.61 0.14 16.70
C TYR A 222 -11.06 1.28 17.57
N VAL A 223 -11.14 2.51 17.06
CA VAL A 223 -10.64 3.75 17.72
C VAL A 223 -11.76 4.76 17.99
N GLY A 224 -13.02 4.35 17.82
CA GLY A 224 -14.20 5.18 18.05
C GLY A 224 -14.57 5.35 19.52
N LYS A 225 -15.64 6.11 19.77
CA LYS A 225 -16.07 6.47 21.14
C LYS A 225 -16.82 5.34 21.87
N GLY A 226 -17.51 4.47 21.14
CA GLY A 226 -18.28 3.34 21.67
C GLY A 226 -19.41 3.72 22.64
N LYS A 227 -19.96 4.94 22.59
CA LYS A 227 -20.95 5.42 23.59
C LYS A 227 -22.39 5.13 23.22
N SER A 228 -22.69 5.04 21.94
CA SER A 228 -24.03 4.87 21.39
C SER A 228 -24.04 3.88 20.23
N ILE A 229 -25.23 3.40 19.86
CA ILE A 229 -25.42 2.51 18.70
C ILE A 229 -25.00 3.14 17.36
N MET A 230 -24.77 4.46 17.34
CA MET A 230 -24.30 5.19 16.16
C MET A 230 -22.78 5.29 16.08
N ASP A 231 -22.06 4.99 17.17
CA ASP A 231 -20.59 5.05 17.23
C ASP A 231 -19.99 3.75 16.66
N VAL A 232 -20.36 3.42 15.43
CA VAL A 232 -19.92 2.20 14.73
C VAL A 232 -18.62 2.47 13.98
N GLY A 233 -17.65 1.58 14.17
CA GLY A 233 -16.46 1.51 13.32
C GLY A 233 -16.77 0.75 12.03
N LEU A 234 -16.35 1.29 10.88
CA LEU A 234 -16.45 0.61 9.59
C LEU A 234 -15.07 0.50 8.96
N ALA A 235 -14.73 -0.70 8.54
CA ALA A 235 -13.67 -0.95 7.56
C ALA A 235 -14.29 -1.64 6.35
N GLN A 236 -14.09 -1.08 5.16
CA GLN A 236 -14.55 -1.66 3.90
C GLN A 236 -13.39 -1.74 2.91
N ALA A 237 -13.24 -2.91 2.29
CA ALA A 237 -12.17 -3.18 1.32
C ALA A 237 -12.24 -2.26 0.08
N ARG A 238 -11.08 -2.00 -0.54
CA ARG A 238 -10.93 -1.24 -1.79
C ARG A 238 -11.51 -1.98 -2.98
N HIS A 239 -11.31 -3.28 -2.99
CA HIS A 239 -11.67 -4.17 -4.09
C HIS A 239 -12.90 -4.99 -3.69
N ALA A 240 -13.86 -5.08 -4.61
CA ALA A 240 -14.98 -6.00 -4.45
C ALA A 240 -14.47 -7.43 -4.60
N LEU A 241 -15.16 -8.38 -3.95
CA LEU A 241 -14.94 -9.79 -4.21
C LEU A 241 -15.18 -10.09 -5.70
N SER A 242 -14.37 -10.97 -6.25
CA SER A 242 -14.38 -11.39 -7.65
C SER A 242 -14.23 -12.90 -7.74
N THR A 243 -14.38 -13.48 -8.94
CA THR A 243 -14.16 -14.91 -9.15
C THR A 243 -12.76 -15.40 -8.75
N ARG A 244 -11.77 -14.50 -8.67
CA ARG A 244 -10.38 -14.81 -8.26
C ARG A 244 -10.12 -14.62 -6.77
N SER A 245 -10.83 -13.69 -6.13
CA SER A 245 -10.76 -13.43 -4.69
C SER A 245 -12.19 -13.31 -4.18
N HIS A 246 -12.73 -14.45 -3.75
CA HIS A 246 -14.16 -14.65 -3.49
C HIS A 246 -14.47 -14.95 -2.02
N TYR A 247 -13.47 -14.97 -1.16
CA TYR A 247 -13.56 -15.31 0.26
C TYR A 247 -12.54 -14.51 1.05
N PHE A 248 -12.90 -14.11 2.27
CA PHE A 248 -12.00 -13.48 3.23
C PHE A 248 -12.43 -13.85 4.66
N GLU A 249 -11.50 -13.76 5.59
CA GLU A 249 -11.74 -14.10 7.00
C GLU A 249 -11.08 -13.11 7.95
N VAL A 250 -11.59 -13.06 9.18
CA VAL A 250 -11.07 -12.22 10.25
C VAL A 250 -11.00 -13.03 11.54
N GLU A 251 -9.88 -12.92 12.25
CA GLU A 251 -9.71 -13.46 13.60
C GLU A 251 -10.09 -12.40 14.64
N ILE A 252 -10.85 -12.79 15.66
CA ILE A 252 -11.18 -11.90 16.78
C ILE A 252 -10.01 -11.89 17.78
N ILE A 253 -9.13 -10.90 17.67
CA ILE A 253 -8.01 -10.73 18.60
C ILE A 253 -8.48 -10.21 19.97
N ASP A 254 -9.40 -9.26 19.97
CA ASP A 254 -10.03 -8.71 21.16
C ASP A 254 -11.52 -8.41 20.89
N PRO A 255 -12.46 -9.07 21.58
CA PRO A 255 -13.90 -8.83 21.39
C PRO A 255 -14.39 -7.51 22.03
N GLY A 256 -13.55 -6.83 22.82
CA GLY A 256 -13.99 -5.71 23.65
C GLY A 256 -15.04 -6.13 24.69
N GLU A 257 -15.83 -5.18 25.19
CA GLU A 257 -16.79 -5.45 26.27
C GLU A 257 -17.98 -6.31 25.85
N LYS A 258 -18.42 -6.20 24.59
CA LYS A 258 -19.70 -6.77 24.11
C LYS A 258 -19.60 -7.61 22.84
N CYS A 259 -18.41 -7.73 22.23
CA CYS A 259 -18.21 -8.46 20.98
C CYS A 259 -19.08 -7.97 19.80
N TYR A 260 -19.36 -6.66 19.72
CA TYR A 260 -20.11 -6.08 18.60
C TYR A 260 -19.25 -5.97 17.35
N ILE A 261 -18.84 -7.13 16.82
CA ILE A 261 -18.04 -7.27 15.61
C ILE A 261 -18.93 -7.93 14.56
N ALA A 262 -18.99 -7.34 13.37
CA ALA A 262 -19.79 -7.85 12.27
C ALA A 262 -18.92 -8.01 11.02
N LEU A 263 -19.06 -9.15 10.34
CA LEU A 263 -18.35 -9.49 9.11
C LEU A 263 -19.34 -9.69 7.98
N GLY A 264 -19.12 -9.07 6.82
CA GLY A 264 -20.03 -9.23 5.70
C GLY A 264 -19.71 -8.44 4.45
N LEU A 265 -20.69 -8.41 3.55
CA LEU A 265 -20.62 -7.76 2.25
C LEU A 265 -21.53 -6.55 2.23
N ALA A 266 -21.08 -5.48 1.59
CA ALA A 266 -21.84 -4.25 1.44
C ALA A 266 -21.51 -3.53 0.13
N ARG A 267 -22.48 -2.78 -0.40
CA ARG A 267 -22.25 -1.88 -1.55
C ARG A 267 -21.16 -0.84 -1.24
N LYS A 268 -20.50 -0.34 -2.30
CA LYS A 268 -19.40 0.65 -2.22
C LYS A 268 -19.78 1.92 -1.44
N ASP A 269 -21.04 2.32 -1.49
CA ASP A 269 -21.61 3.52 -0.88
C ASP A 269 -22.24 3.28 0.50
N TYR A 270 -21.94 2.14 1.16
CA TYR A 270 -22.53 1.79 2.45
C TYR A 270 -22.36 2.89 3.52
N PRO A 271 -23.39 3.17 4.36
CA PRO A 271 -23.30 4.14 5.43
C PRO A 271 -22.21 3.77 6.45
N LYS A 272 -21.29 4.70 6.71
CA LYS A 272 -20.14 4.48 7.57
C LYS A 272 -20.46 4.27 9.06
N ASN A 273 -21.61 4.78 9.51
CA ASN A 273 -22.03 4.78 10.91
C ASN A 273 -23.05 3.67 11.22
N ARG A 274 -22.98 2.55 10.48
CA ARG A 274 -23.86 1.39 10.68
C ARG A 274 -23.08 0.10 10.48
N HIS A 275 -23.44 -0.93 11.25
CA HIS A 275 -22.87 -2.25 11.03
C HIS A 275 -23.35 -2.82 9.70
N PRO A 276 -22.49 -3.55 8.97
CA PRO A 276 -22.89 -4.36 7.83
C PRO A 276 -24.12 -5.23 8.17
N GLY A 277 -25.02 -5.41 7.21
CA GLY A 277 -26.28 -6.12 7.37
C GLY A 277 -27.47 -5.26 7.85
N TRP A 278 -27.25 -4.08 8.45
CA TRP A 278 -28.34 -3.25 8.98
C TRP A 278 -29.02 -2.30 7.98
N SER A 279 -28.48 -2.19 6.76
CA SER A 279 -28.96 -1.27 5.72
C SER A 279 -28.92 -1.92 4.35
N ARG A 280 -29.88 -1.56 3.49
CA ARG A 280 -30.08 -2.19 2.17
C ARG A 280 -28.78 -2.30 1.37
N GLY A 281 -28.66 -3.41 0.63
CA GLY A 281 -27.45 -3.70 -0.13
C GLY A 281 -26.28 -4.19 0.73
N SER A 282 -26.56 -4.76 1.91
CA SER A 282 -25.55 -5.43 2.73
C SER A 282 -26.10 -6.69 3.40
N VAL A 283 -25.21 -7.64 3.66
CA VAL A 283 -25.46 -8.85 4.43
C VAL A 283 -24.28 -9.08 5.36
N ALA A 284 -24.53 -9.45 6.61
CA ALA A 284 -23.44 -9.69 7.55
C ALA A 284 -23.81 -10.64 8.67
N TYR A 285 -22.79 -11.33 9.16
CA TYR A 285 -22.80 -12.12 10.36
C TYR A 285 -22.34 -11.30 11.56
N HIS A 286 -23.05 -11.39 12.68
CA HIS A 286 -22.76 -10.62 13.89
C HIS A 286 -22.27 -11.57 15.00
N ALA A 287 -21.06 -11.31 15.50
CA ALA A 287 -20.36 -12.18 16.45
C ALA A 287 -21.04 -12.26 17.83
N ASP A 288 -21.69 -11.18 18.26
CA ASP A 288 -22.27 -11.06 19.61
C ASP A 288 -23.50 -11.93 19.83
N ASP A 289 -24.31 -12.14 18.79
CA ASP A 289 -25.57 -12.88 18.89
C ASP A 289 -25.69 -14.07 17.94
N GLY A 290 -24.73 -14.25 17.02
CA GLY A 290 -24.68 -15.36 16.07
C GLY A 290 -25.75 -15.27 14.98
N LYS A 291 -26.27 -14.07 14.71
CA LYS A 291 -27.30 -13.87 13.68
C LYS A 291 -26.74 -13.34 12.38
N ILE A 292 -27.49 -13.59 11.32
CA ILE A 292 -27.28 -12.97 10.01
C ILE A 292 -28.28 -11.84 9.80
N PHE A 293 -27.79 -10.69 9.35
CA PHE A 293 -28.59 -9.51 9.05
C PHE A 293 -28.55 -9.22 7.56
N GLN A 294 -29.71 -8.95 6.96
CA GLN A 294 -29.86 -8.72 5.52
C GLN A 294 -30.58 -7.41 5.26
N GLY A 295 -29.80 -6.35 5.08
CA GLY A 295 -30.30 -5.01 4.78
C GLY A 295 -31.29 -4.41 5.76
N SER A 296 -31.37 -4.93 6.99
CA SER A 296 -32.37 -4.59 7.99
C SER A 296 -31.79 -4.70 9.40
N GLY A 297 -32.35 -3.96 10.37
CA GLY A 297 -31.95 -4.04 11.79
C GLY A 297 -32.48 -5.29 12.52
N VAL A 298 -33.09 -6.22 11.81
CA VAL A 298 -33.60 -7.49 12.34
C VAL A 298 -32.77 -8.62 11.75
N GLY A 299 -32.19 -9.45 12.62
CA GLY A 299 -31.36 -10.59 12.23
C GLY A 299 -32.03 -11.92 12.52
N ASP A 300 -31.70 -12.92 11.70
CA ASP A 300 -32.17 -14.30 11.82
C ASP A 300 -31.09 -15.19 12.47
N PRO A 301 -31.47 -16.18 13.31
CA PRO A 301 -30.51 -17.16 13.83
C PRO A 301 -29.76 -17.85 12.69
N PHE A 302 -28.43 -17.84 12.75
CA PHE A 302 -27.60 -18.36 11.68
C PHE A 302 -26.49 -19.28 12.19
N GLY A 303 -25.75 -18.86 13.21
CA GLY A 303 -24.59 -19.57 13.74
C GLY A 303 -24.35 -19.32 15.23
N PRO A 304 -23.23 -19.84 15.78
CA PRO A 304 -22.85 -19.64 17.17
C PRO A 304 -22.25 -18.25 17.41
N ARG A 305 -22.38 -17.72 18.63
CA ARG A 305 -21.63 -16.52 19.02
C ARG A 305 -20.13 -16.76 18.93
N CYS A 306 -19.38 -15.72 18.59
CA CYS A 306 -17.93 -15.77 18.48
C CYS A 306 -17.25 -15.03 19.64
N TYR A 307 -16.04 -15.48 19.99
CA TYR A 307 -15.22 -15.01 21.09
C TYR A 307 -13.78 -14.77 20.65
N LYS A 308 -12.94 -14.33 21.59
CA LYS A 308 -11.50 -14.14 21.36
C LYS A 308 -10.86 -15.42 20.81
N GLY A 309 -10.15 -15.31 19.69
CA GLY A 309 -9.48 -16.39 18.97
C GLY A 309 -10.34 -17.06 17.90
N ASP A 310 -11.63 -16.78 17.82
CA ASP A 310 -12.48 -17.34 16.77
C ASP A 310 -12.23 -16.64 15.43
N ILE A 311 -12.30 -17.42 14.34
CA ILE A 311 -12.16 -16.96 12.97
C ILE A 311 -13.53 -16.95 12.29
N MET A 312 -13.92 -15.79 11.77
CA MET A 312 -15.13 -15.60 10.98
C MET A 312 -14.79 -15.44 9.51
N GLY A 313 -15.46 -16.19 8.62
CA GLY A 313 -15.26 -16.12 7.18
C GLY A 313 -16.48 -15.62 6.41
N CYS A 314 -16.28 -14.90 5.30
CA CYS A 314 -17.33 -14.48 4.40
C CYS A 314 -16.89 -14.61 2.94
N GLY A 315 -17.75 -15.14 2.07
CA GLY A 315 -17.45 -15.28 0.65
C GLY A 315 -18.68 -15.30 -0.26
N ILE A 316 -18.43 -15.16 -1.56
CA ILE A 316 -19.43 -15.23 -2.63
C ILE A 316 -19.13 -16.46 -3.48
N MET A 317 -20.13 -17.34 -3.65
CA MET A 317 -20.05 -18.38 -4.67
C MET A 317 -20.51 -17.81 -6.01
N PHE A 318 -19.57 -17.61 -6.93
CA PHE A 318 -19.88 -17.17 -8.29
C PHE A 318 -20.39 -18.35 -9.14
N PRO A 319 -21.54 -18.22 -9.82
CA PRO A 319 -21.97 -19.20 -10.82
C PRO A 319 -20.93 -19.40 -11.92
N ARG A 320 -20.92 -20.59 -12.54
CA ARG A 320 -19.94 -20.94 -13.60
C ARG A 320 -20.07 -20.06 -14.85
N ASP A 321 -21.24 -19.48 -15.05
CA ASP A 321 -21.63 -18.59 -16.14
C ASP A 321 -21.61 -17.11 -15.75
N TYR A 322 -21.02 -16.76 -14.60
CA TYR A 322 -20.90 -15.37 -14.17
C TYR A 322 -20.10 -14.53 -15.17
N THR A 323 -20.77 -13.61 -15.86
CA THR A 323 -20.17 -12.55 -16.65
C THR A 323 -20.23 -11.23 -15.88
N LEU A 324 -19.09 -10.56 -15.75
CA LEU A 324 -19.02 -9.19 -15.24
C LEU A 324 -19.58 -8.26 -16.31
N ASP A 325 -20.89 -8.02 -16.26
CA ASP A 325 -21.50 -6.98 -17.08
C ASP A 325 -20.94 -5.63 -16.62
N SER A 326 -20.03 -5.07 -17.41
CA SER A 326 -19.60 -3.68 -17.24
C SER A 326 -20.79 -2.78 -17.60
N GLU A 327 -21.01 -1.74 -16.79
CA GLU A 327 -21.98 -0.65 -16.97
C GLU A 327 -23.44 -0.97 -16.58
N GLY A 328 -23.71 -0.86 -15.28
CA GLY A 328 -25.03 -0.56 -14.72
C GLY A 328 -25.02 0.77 -13.97
N ASP A 329 -24.44 1.82 -14.58
CA ASP A 329 -24.59 3.20 -14.14
C ASP A 329 -25.95 3.70 -14.64
N SER A 330 -27.01 3.33 -13.92
CA SER A 330 -28.32 3.99 -14.07
C SER A 330 -28.53 4.92 -12.88
N ASP A 331 -27.95 6.12 -13.02
CA ASP A 331 -28.44 7.33 -12.37
C ASP A 331 -29.89 7.60 -12.82
N GLU A 332 -30.86 7.24 -12.00
CA GLU A 332 -32.15 7.95 -11.97
C GLU A 332 -32.52 8.33 -10.54
N CYS A 333 -32.10 9.54 -10.17
CA CYS A 333 -32.78 10.36 -9.17
C CYS A 333 -34.19 10.68 -9.67
N ILE A 334 -35.22 10.22 -8.96
CA ILE A 334 -36.58 10.78 -9.11
C ILE A 334 -37.06 11.26 -7.74
N GLU A 335 -36.85 12.55 -7.47
CA GLU A 335 -37.66 13.31 -6.51
C GLU A 335 -38.91 13.87 -7.21
N GLY A 336 -40.05 13.66 -6.54
CA GLY A 336 -41.36 14.30 -6.63
C GLY A 336 -41.77 15.11 -7.88
N ALA A 337 -42.80 14.62 -8.57
CA ALA A 337 -43.80 15.47 -9.22
C ALA A 337 -45.18 14.77 -9.29
N GLU A 338 -46.22 15.60 -9.25
CA GLU A 338 -47.60 15.31 -8.87
C GLU A 338 -48.43 14.43 -9.82
N ILE A 339 -49.46 13.80 -9.23
CA ILE A 339 -50.48 12.97 -9.87
C ILE A 339 -51.51 13.83 -10.63
N LYS A 340 -51.72 13.58 -11.93
CA LYS A 340 -53.05 13.73 -12.59
C LYS A 340 -53.28 12.63 -13.65
N PRO A 341 -54.50 12.07 -13.76
CA PRO A 341 -54.76 10.88 -14.56
C PRO A 341 -55.27 11.20 -15.98
N LYS A 342 -54.78 10.48 -17.00
CA LYS A 342 -55.45 10.32 -18.31
C LYS A 342 -55.29 8.89 -18.85
N GLN A 343 -56.37 8.40 -19.47
CA GLN A 343 -56.65 7.01 -19.88
C GLN A 343 -55.77 6.47 -21.03
N PRO A 344 -55.68 5.13 -21.23
CA PRO A 344 -54.76 4.50 -22.18
C PRO A 344 -55.39 4.15 -23.55
N PRO A 345 -54.57 4.01 -24.61
CA PRO A 345 -54.87 3.16 -25.76
C PRO A 345 -53.95 1.92 -25.84
N PRO A 346 -54.26 0.94 -26.72
CA PRO A 346 -54.23 -0.48 -26.36
C PRO A 346 -52.93 -1.25 -26.68
N GLN A 347 -52.90 -2.43 -26.07
CA GLN A 347 -51.90 -3.50 -26.06
C GLN A 347 -51.36 -3.90 -27.44
N GLN A 348 -50.03 -4.08 -27.52
CA GLN A 348 -49.44 -5.19 -28.26
C GLN A 348 -48.45 -5.92 -27.34
N GLN A 349 -48.65 -7.23 -27.25
CA GLN A 349 -47.87 -8.16 -26.44
C GLN A 349 -46.48 -8.35 -27.07
N GLN A 350 -45.44 -8.05 -26.31
CA GLN A 350 -44.17 -8.77 -26.41
C GLN A 350 -43.80 -9.26 -25.01
N GLN A 351 -43.77 -10.57 -24.87
CA GLN A 351 -43.18 -11.25 -23.72
C GLN A 351 -41.69 -10.92 -23.70
N GLN A 352 -41.23 -10.20 -22.68
CA GLN A 352 -39.84 -10.16 -22.28
C GLN A 352 -39.79 -10.58 -20.80
N GLN A 353 -38.93 -11.55 -20.54
CA GLN A 353 -38.72 -12.20 -19.25
C GLN A 353 -38.17 -11.20 -18.23
N PRO A 354 -38.51 -11.34 -16.93
CA PRO A 354 -37.88 -10.51 -15.91
C PRO A 354 -36.39 -10.87 -15.77
N PRO A 355 -35.50 -9.91 -15.48
CA PRO A 355 -34.12 -10.21 -15.11
C PRO A 355 -34.11 -11.08 -13.86
N HIS A 356 -33.27 -12.12 -13.86
CA HIS A 356 -33.15 -13.09 -12.78
C HIS A 356 -32.82 -12.39 -11.46
N GLN A 357 -33.77 -12.43 -10.51
CA GLN A 357 -33.49 -12.18 -9.11
C GLN A 357 -32.59 -13.31 -8.59
N VAL A 358 -31.42 -12.95 -8.06
CA VAL A 358 -30.58 -13.88 -7.29
C VAL A 358 -31.37 -14.29 -6.04
N THR A 359 -31.70 -15.58 -5.95
CA THR A 359 -32.46 -16.18 -4.84
C THR A 359 -31.49 -16.79 -3.81
N PRO A 360 -31.91 -16.93 -2.52
CA PRO A 360 -31.01 -17.06 -1.38
C PRO A 360 -30.51 -18.50 -1.13
N GLN A 361 -29.74 -19.08 -2.06
CA GLN A 361 -29.10 -20.38 -1.85
C GLN A 361 -27.57 -20.38 -1.96
N GLN A 362 -26.90 -19.23 -1.98
CA GLN A 362 -25.45 -19.18 -2.29
C GLN A 362 -24.55 -18.39 -1.32
N LEU A 363 -25.01 -18.07 -0.10
CA LEU A 363 -24.12 -17.62 0.98
C LEU A 363 -23.85 -18.78 1.94
N GLN A 364 -22.57 -19.11 2.15
CA GLN A 364 -22.11 -19.94 3.25
C GLN A 364 -21.04 -19.17 4.04
N ILE A 365 -21.19 -19.16 5.36
CA ILE A 365 -20.24 -18.66 6.34
C ILE A 365 -19.79 -19.91 7.11
N PHE A 366 -18.49 -20.19 7.10
CA PHE A 366 -17.91 -21.30 7.84
C PHE A 366 -17.34 -20.77 9.15
N GLY A 367 -17.66 -21.44 10.26
CA GLY A 367 -16.95 -21.30 11.53
C GLY A 367 -16.11 -22.55 11.74
N HIS A 368 -14.81 -22.38 11.98
CA HIS A 368 -13.93 -23.51 12.28
C HIS A 368 -13.98 -23.78 13.79
N ASP A 369 -14.36 -25.00 14.16
CA ASP A 369 -14.34 -25.49 15.55
C ASP A 369 -12.91 -26.03 15.84
N PRO A 370 -12.15 -25.48 16.79
CA PRO A 370 -10.80 -25.97 17.09
C PRO A 370 -10.92 -27.15 18.06
N GLY A 371 -11.18 -28.35 17.52
CA GLY A 371 -11.25 -29.55 18.32
C GLY A 371 -11.40 -30.84 17.52
N LEU A 372 -10.30 -31.29 16.90
CA LEU A 372 -9.89 -32.71 16.77
C LEU A 372 -8.50 -32.85 16.15
#